data_AF-A0A3D5BPP7-F1
#
_entry.id   AF-A0A3D5BPP7-F1
#
_cell.length_a   1.000
_cell.length_b   1.000
_cell.length_c   1.000
_cell.angle_alpha   90.00
_cell.angle_beta   90.00
_cell.angle_gamma   90.00
#
_symmetry.space_group_name_H-M   'P 1'
#
loop_
_entity.id
_entity.type
_entity.pdbx_description
1 polymer ?
#
loop_
_entity_poly.entity_id
_entity_poly.type
_entity_poly.pdbx_seq_one_letter_code
_entity_poly.pdbx_strand_id
1 'polypeptide(L)'
;MQRAHLDHILHQVLDFSPDTSDIIFTVNKPVQAEVHGELVDAKITPNPGPLLPFQVEAVAMCLMGRNLRLYEDQLSRGSCDLSYELPGRCRFRVNVLGQKGSLAIVMRKLTSVVPTIKELALPDVFYRMSKEKFGLILVTGATGTGKTTSLAALIDNINLMYRKHIVTLEDPIEYVHEHKLGTVNQRELGLDFDTFASGLRAALRQAPKVILVGEIR
;
A
#
# COMPACT_ATOMS: atom_id res chain seq x y z
N MET A 1 2.27 -20.59 -8.06
CA MET A 1 2.16 -19.67 -9.21
C MET A 1 3.42 -18.82 -9.28
N GLN A 2 3.90 -18.44 -10.46
CA GLN A 2 5.02 -17.50 -10.59
C GLN A 2 4.52 -16.06 -10.56
N ARG A 3 5.31 -15.12 -10.01
CA ARG A 3 4.95 -13.69 -9.95
C ARG A 3 4.58 -13.11 -11.31
N ALA A 4 5.33 -13.46 -12.36
CA ALA A 4 5.05 -13.02 -13.72
C ALA A 4 3.66 -13.43 -14.24
N HIS A 5 3.12 -14.58 -13.80
CA HIS A 5 1.77 -15.00 -14.17
C HIS A 5 0.71 -14.17 -13.44
N LEU A 6 0.93 -13.86 -12.16
CA LEU A 6 0.05 -12.98 -11.41
C LEU A 6 0.06 -11.56 -12.00
N ASP A 7 1.25 -11.03 -12.29
CA ASP A 7 1.39 -9.72 -12.95
C ASP A 7 0.63 -9.67 -14.27
N HIS A 8 0.74 -10.72 -15.09
CA HIS A 8 0.00 -10.80 -16.35
C HIS A 8 -1.53 -10.75 -16.14
N ILE A 9 -2.05 -11.51 -15.17
CA ILE A 9 -3.48 -11.49 -14.80
C ILE A 9 -3.89 -10.09 -14.37
N LEU A 10 -3.12 -9.45 -13.47
CA LEU A 10 -3.44 -8.12 -12.96
C LEU A 10 -3.38 -7.05 -14.05
N HIS A 11 -2.42 -7.13 -14.98
CA HIS A 11 -2.39 -6.27 -16.16
C HIS A 11 -3.65 -6.41 -17.01
N GLN A 12 -4.10 -7.64 -17.29
CA GLN A 12 -5.34 -7.86 -18.04
C GLN A 12 -6.57 -7.28 -17.35
N VAL A 13 -6.68 -7.43 -16.03
CA VAL A 13 -7.78 -6.85 -15.25
C VAL A 13 -7.81 -5.32 -15.42
N LEU A 14 -6.66 -4.67 -15.24
CA LEU A 14 -6.54 -3.21 -15.35
C LEU A 14 -6.66 -2.69 -16.78
N ASP A 15 -6.26 -3.48 -17.79
CA ASP A 15 -6.43 -3.12 -19.20
C ASP A 15 -7.89 -3.19 -19.64
N PHE A 16 -8.65 -4.13 -19.09
CA PHE A 16 -10.08 -4.22 -19.32
C PHE A 16 -10.86 -3.10 -18.63
N SER A 17 -10.52 -2.81 -17.37
CA SER A 17 -11.17 -1.79 -16.54
C SER A 17 -10.13 -0.91 -15.85
N PRO A 18 -9.66 0.18 -16.48
CA PRO A 18 -8.65 1.07 -15.91
C PRO A 18 -9.06 1.69 -14.55
N ASP A 19 -10.35 1.91 -14.37
CA ASP A 19 -10.97 2.51 -13.17
C ASP A 19 -11.23 1.51 -12.03
N THR A 20 -10.67 0.30 -12.13
CA THR A 20 -10.76 -0.72 -11.06
C THR A 20 -10.21 -0.17 -9.74
N SER A 21 -11.03 -0.18 -8.69
CA SER A 21 -10.63 0.21 -7.33
C SER A 21 -10.09 -0.99 -6.53
N ASP A 22 -10.74 -2.14 -6.67
CA ASP A 22 -10.43 -3.35 -5.91
C ASP A 22 -10.47 -4.57 -6.84
N ILE A 23 -9.57 -5.54 -6.63
CA ILE A 23 -9.57 -6.83 -7.32
C ILE A 23 -9.77 -7.92 -6.27
N ILE A 24 -10.71 -8.83 -6.52
CA ILE A 24 -11.10 -9.89 -5.59
C ILE A 24 -10.83 -11.25 -6.21
N PHE A 25 -10.11 -12.08 -5.46
CA PHE A 25 -9.95 -13.51 -5.73
C PHE A 25 -10.67 -14.29 -4.63
N THR A 26 -11.73 -15.00 -5.00
CA THR A 26 -12.51 -15.81 -4.06
C THR A 26 -12.96 -17.10 -4.73
N VAL A 27 -13.06 -18.17 -3.95
CA VAL A 27 -13.52 -19.47 -4.44
C VAL A 27 -14.94 -19.39 -4.99
N ASN A 28 -15.23 -20.18 -6.02
CA ASN A 28 -16.53 -20.27 -6.71
C ASN A 28 -17.00 -19.00 -7.43
N LYS A 29 -16.11 -18.02 -7.62
CA LYS A 29 -16.34 -16.85 -8.49
C LYS A 29 -15.15 -16.67 -9.43
N PRO A 30 -15.35 -16.09 -10.63
CA PRO A 30 -14.25 -15.59 -11.43
C PRO A 30 -13.45 -14.53 -10.66
N VAL A 31 -12.30 -14.13 -11.20
CA VAL A 31 -11.62 -12.92 -10.70
C VAL A 31 -12.57 -11.75 -10.91
N GLN A 32 -12.84 -10.98 -9.85
CA GLN A 32 -13.74 -9.84 -9.92
C GLN A 32 -12.97 -8.55 -9.75
N ALA A 33 -13.45 -7.49 -10.39
CA ALA A 33 -12.98 -6.13 -10.23
C ALA A 33 -14.15 -5.28 -9.72
N GLU A 34 -13.89 -4.41 -8.75
CA GLU A 34 -14.83 -3.36 -8.36
C GLU A 34 -14.60 -2.14 -9.24
N VAL A 35 -15.65 -1.71 -9.95
CA VAL A 35 -15.61 -0.55 -10.84
C VAL A 35 -16.83 0.31 -10.52
N HIS A 36 -16.60 1.56 -10.12
CA HIS A 36 -17.66 2.50 -9.71
C HIS A 36 -18.63 1.95 -8.63
N GLY A 37 -18.11 1.13 -7.70
CA GLY A 37 -18.89 0.56 -6.60
C GLY A 37 -19.66 -0.71 -6.93
N GLU A 38 -19.53 -1.22 -8.16
CA GLU A 38 -20.14 -2.48 -8.58
C GLU A 38 -19.07 -3.54 -8.86
N LEU A 39 -19.33 -4.78 -8.41
CA LEU A 39 -18.48 -5.93 -8.72
C LEU A 39 -18.79 -6.47 -10.11
N VAL A 40 -17.79 -6.47 -10.97
CA VAL A 40 -17.85 -7.03 -12.33
C VAL A 40 -16.85 -8.16 -12.49
N ASP A 41 -17.19 -9.17 -13.29
CA ASP A 41 -16.26 -10.24 -13.61
C ASP A 41 -15.16 -9.71 -14.53
N ALA A 42 -13.90 -9.90 -14.14
CA ALA A 42 -12.76 -9.42 -14.91
C ALA A 42 -12.53 -10.30 -16.15
N LYS A 43 -12.25 -9.65 -17.30
CA LYS A 43 -11.96 -10.36 -18.55
C LYS A 43 -10.47 -10.71 -18.62
N ILE A 44 -10.14 -11.92 -18.17
CA ILE A 44 -8.78 -12.47 -18.21
C ILE A 44 -8.69 -13.61 -19.22
N THR A 45 -7.54 -13.74 -19.89
CA THR A 45 -7.29 -14.76 -20.93
C THR A 45 -5.99 -15.52 -20.63
N PRO A 46 -6.03 -16.86 -20.47
CA PRO A 46 -7.22 -17.72 -20.50
C PRO A 46 -8.16 -17.46 -19.32
N ASN A 47 -9.48 -17.54 -19.56
CA ASN A 47 -10.47 -17.38 -18.49
C ASN A 47 -10.51 -18.66 -17.64
N PRO A 48 -10.13 -18.61 -16.34
CA PRO A 48 -10.16 -19.77 -15.47
C PRO A 48 -11.58 -20.18 -15.06
N GLY A 49 -12.60 -19.37 -15.36
CA GLY A 49 -13.94 -19.53 -14.82
C GLY A 49 -13.97 -19.29 -13.30
N PRO A 50 -14.94 -19.88 -12.58
CA PRO A 50 -14.96 -19.85 -11.12
C PRO A 50 -13.68 -20.44 -10.51
N LEU A 51 -13.02 -19.68 -9.63
CA LEU A 51 -11.77 -20.09 -9.02
C LEU A 51 -11.96 -21.26 -8.04
N LEU A 52 -11.06 -22.23 -8.12
CA LEU A 52 -10.96 -23.36 -7.21
C LEU A 52 -10.07 -23.00 -5.99
N PRO A 53 -10.24 -23.67 -4.84
CA PRO A 53 -9.47 -23.38 -3.62
C PRO A 53 -7.95 -23.32 -3.85
N PHE A 54 -7.38 -24.31 -4.54
CA PHE A 54 -5.93 -24.35 -4.80
C PHE A 54 -5.45 -23.18 -5.69
N GLN A 55 -6.31 -22.60 -6.53
CA GLN A 55 -5.94 -21.45 -7.37
C GLN A 55 -5.81 -20.19 -6.51
N VAL A 56 -6.76 -19.97 -5.59
CA VAL A 56 -6.71 -18.84 -4.66
C VAL A 56 -5.52 -19.00 -3.70
N GLU A 57 -5.27 -20.22 -3.20
CA GLU A 57 -4.08 -20.52 -2.38
C GLU A 57 -2.78 -20.25 -3.15
N ALA A 58 -2.71 -20.63 -4.43
CA ALA A 58 -1.54 -20.39 -5.25
C ALA A 58 -1.27 -18.88 -5.47
N VAL A 59 -2.32 -18.06 -5.58
CA VAL A 59 -2.20 -16.59 -5.64
C VAL A 59 -1.76 -16.04 -4.29
N ALA A 60 -2.38 -16.50 -3.19
CA ALA A 60 -2.04 -16.07 -1.83
C ALA A 60 -0.57 -16.37 -1.48
N MET A 61 -0.08 -17.58 -1.77
CA MET A 61 1.32 -17.95 -1.57
C MET A 61 2.27 -17.14 -2.47
N CYS A 62 1.85 -16.81 -3.69
CA CYS A 62 2.63 -15.94 -4.58
C CYS A 62 2.78 -14.53 -4.01
N LEU A 63 1.72 -13.98 -3.41
CA LEU A 63 1.68 -12.67 -2.77
C LEU A 63 2.50 -12.65 -1.48
N MET A 64 2.29 -13.61 -0.58
CA MET A 64 3.01 -13.70 0.70
C MET A 64 4.50 -14.06 0.52
N GLY A 65 4.86 -14.71 -0.58
CA GLY A 65 6.24 -15.05 -0.92
C GLY A 65 6.92 -15.86 0.16
N ARG A 66 8.11 -15.41 0.59
CA ARG A 66 8.91 -16.04 1.66
C ARG A 66 8.79 -15.33 3.02
N ASN A 67 7.82 -14.43 3.17
CA ASN A 67 7.65 -13.68 4.41
C ASN A 67 6.89 -14.54 5.44
N LEU A 68 7.63 -15.23 6.31
CA LEU A 68 7.07 -16.13 7.33
C LEU A 68 6.06 -15.44 8.24
N ARG A 69 6.25 -14.16 8.56
CA ARG A 69 5.33 -13.38 9.38
C ARG A 69 3.93 -13.31 8.76
N LEU A 70 3.82 -13.17 7.43
CA LEU A 70 2.52 -13.13 6.75
C LEU A 70 1.78 -14.47 6.88
N TYR A 71 2.49 -15.59 6.83
CA TYR A 71 1.90 -16.91 7.06
C TYR A 71 1.48 -17.09 8.52
N GLU A 72 2.31 -16.65 9.47
CA GLU A 72 1.98 -16.68 10.90
C GLU A 72 0.74 -15.83 11.21
N ASP A 73 0.68 -14.60 10.70
CA ASP A 73 -0.47 -13.70 10.84
C ASP A 73 -1.72 -14.33 10.21
N GLN A 74 -1.60 -14.87 8.98
CA GLN A 74 -2.71 -15.55 8.30
C GLN A 74 -3.26 -16.74 9.08
N LEU A 75 -2.38 -17.59 9.64
CA LEU A 75 -2.76 -18.80 10.36
C LEU A 75 -3.31 -18.49 11.76
N SER A 76 -2.70 -17.55 12.47
CA SER A 76 -3.05 -17.25 13.87
C SER A 76 -4.19 -16.25 14.03
N ARG A 77 -4.31 -15.29 13.09
CA ARG A 77 -5.32 -14.21 13.15
C ARG A 77 -6.42 -14.36 12.10
N GLY A 78 -6.24 -15.26 11.13
CA GLY A 78 -7.18 -15.49 10.04
C GLY A 78 -7.02 -14.54 8.85
N SER A 79 -6.14 -13.54 8.93
CA SER A 79 -5.83 -12.62 7.84
C SER A 79 -4.43 -12.03 7.95
N CYS A 80 -3.83 -11.65 6.82
CA CYS A 80 -2.63 -10.82 6.79
C CYS A 80 -2.73 -9.69 5.74
N ASP A 81 -2.09 -8.56 6.05
CA ASP A 81 -2.00 -7.39 5.19
C ASP A 81 -0.58 -7.27 4.60
N LEU A 82 -0.47 -6.90 3.33
CA LEU A 82 0.81 -6.65 2.65
C LEU A 82 0.65 -5.64 1.50
N SER A 83 1.76 -5.06 1.03
CA SER A 83 1.81 -4.36 -0.26
C SER A 83 2.17 -5.28 -1.42
N TYR A 84 1.62 -4.99 -2.59
CA TYR A 84 2.06 -5.58 -3.85
C TYR A 84 2.30 -4.50 -4.91
N GLU A 85 3.50 -4.46 -5.48
CA GLU A 85 3.82 -3.58 -6.60
C GLU A 85 3.64 -4.33 -7.92
N LEU A 86 2.78 -3.77 -8.79
CA LEU A 86 2.63 -4.17 -10.19
C LEU A 86 3.49 -3.24 -11.06
N PRO A 87 4.62 -3.73 -11.61
CA PRO A 87 5.58 -2.89 -12.33
C PRO A 87 4.95 -2.05 -13.44
N GLY A 88 5.25 -0.75 -13.46
CA GLY A 88 4.79 0.18 -14.49
C GLY A 88 3.29 0.50 -14.48
N ARG A 89 2.53 0.07 -13.46
CA ARG A 89 1.09 0.37 -13.34
C ARG A 89 0.73 1.04 -12.02
N CYS A 90 0.78 0.30 -10.93
CA CYS A 90 0.31 0.77 -9.63
C CYS A 90 0.79 -0.15 -8.50
N ARG A 91 0.53 0.28 -7.27
CA ARG A 91 0.65 -0.56 -6.08
C ARG A 91 -0.73 -1.00 -5.63
N PHE A 92 -0.77 -2.10 -4.90
CA PHE A 92 -1.96 -2.61 -4.24
C PHE A 92 -1.70 -2.77 -2.76
N ARG A 93 -2.67 -2.39 -1.93
CA ARG A 93 -2.80 -2.94 -0.59
C ARG A 93 -3.55 -4.24 -0.70
N VAL A 94 -2.96 -5.31 -0.20
CA VAL A 94 -3.48 -6.66 -0.30
C VAL A 94 -3.87 -7.14 1.09
N ASN A 95 -5.06 -7.72 1.19
CA ASN A 95 -5.48 -8.48 2.35
C ASN A 95 -5.75 -9.92 1.91
N VAL A 96 -5.02 -10.87 2.49
CA VAL A 96 -5.32 -12.30 2.37
C VAL A 96 -6.13 -12.67 3.60
N LEU A 97 -7.26 -13.36 3.42
CA LEU A 97 -8.17 -13.70 4.51
C LEU A 97 -8.69 -15.13 4.40
N GLY A 98 -8.96 -15.75 5.54
CA GLY A 98 -9.62 -17.05 5.61
C GLY A 98 -11.14 -16.91 5.53
N GLN A 99 -11.80 -17.79 4.78
CA GLN A 99 -13.25 -17.90 4.71
C GLN A 99 -13.70 -19.35 4.51
N LYS A 100 -14.57 -19.87 5.38
CA LYS A 100 -15.23 -21.19 5.22
C LYS A 100 -14.28 -22.35 4.82
N GLY A 101 -13.07 -22.37 5.38
CA GLY A 101 -12.06 -23.40 5.07
C GLY A 101 -11.29 -23.21 3.76
N SER A 102 -11.36 -22.02 3.16
CA SER A 102 -10.59 -21.60 1.98
C SER A 102 -10.01 -20.20 2.19
N LEU A 103 -9.19 -19.71 1.27
CA LEU A 103 -8.72 -18.33 1.27
C LEU A 103 -9.56 -17.43 0.36
N ALA A 104 -9.50 -16.14 0.62
CA ALA A 104 -9.87 -15.05 -0.28
C ALA A 104 -8.77 -13.99 -0.25
N ILE A 105 -8.74 -13.16 -1.29
CA ILE A 105 -7.76 -12.10 -1.45
C ILE A 105 -8.50 -10.87 -1.97
N VAL A 106 -8.26 -9.73 -1.31
CA VAL A 106 -8.72 -8.42 -1.77
C VAL A 106 -7.50 -7.56 -2.02
N MET A 107 -7.37 -7.03 -3.24
CA MET A 107 -6.31 -6.14 -3.66
C MET A 107 -6.89 -4.76 -3.97
N ARG A 108 -6.70 -3.79 -3.08
CA ARG A 108 -7.11 -2.40 -3.30
C ARG A 108 -6.02 -1.64 -4.03
N LYS A 109 -6.35 -1.07 -5.18
CA LYS A 109 -5.44 -0.21 -5.95
C LYS A 109 -5.10 1.03 -5.13
N LEU A 110 -3.81 1.30 -4.96
CA LEU A 110 -3.29 2.48 -4.31
C LEU A 110 -2.99 3.57 -5.35
N THR A 111 -3.29 4.81 -5.02
CA THR A 111 -3.01 5.97 -5.87
C THR A 111 -1.51 6.20 -5.93
N SER A 112 -0.94 6.23 -7.14
CA SER A 112 0.50 6.41 -7.35
C SER A 112 0.96 7.87 -7.24
N VAL A 113 0.06 8.83 -7.48
CA VAL A 113 0.40 10.25 -7.49
C VAL A 113 0.06 10.88 -6.16
N VAL A 114 1.06 11.51 -5.52
CA VAL A 114 0.86 12.30 -4.32
C VAL A 114 0.20 13.63 -4.70
N PRO A 115 -1.02 13.92 -4.22
CA PRO A 115 -1.63 15.23 -4.45
C PRO A 115 -0.88 16.32 -3.67
N THR A 116 -0.80 17.51 -4.26
CA THR A 116 -0.17 18.67 -3.64
C THR A 116 -1.04 19.28 -2.54
N ILE A 117 -0.42 20.04 -1.63
CA ILE A 117 -1.13 20.81 -0.60
C ILE A 117 -2.24 21.69 -1.21
N LYS A 118 -1.98 22.27 -2.40
CA LYS A 118 -2.93 23.12 -3.12
C LYS A 118 -4.11 22.33 -3.70
N GLU A 119 -3.87 21.18 -4.32
CA GLU A 119 -4.92 20.34 -4.90
C GLU A 119 -5.87 19.80 -3.83
N LEU A 120 -5.35 19.50 -2.63
CA LEU A 120 -6.16 19.09 -1.49
C LEU A 120 -6.86 20.27 -0.79
N ALA A 121 -6.64 21.51 -1.22
CA ALA A 121 -7.12 22.72 -0.55
C ALA A 121 -6.78 22.75 0.96
N LEU A 122 -5.60 22.23 1.33
CA LEU A 122 -5.17 22.20 2.72
C LEU A 122 -4.82 23.62 3.20
N PRO A 123 -5.07 23.97 4.48
CA PRO A 123 -4.79 25.31 4.98
C PRO A 123 -3.30 25.67 4.93
N ASP A 124 -2.99 26.96 4.86
CA ASP A 124 -1.61 27.49 4.79
C ASP A 124 -0.69 27.03 5.93
N VAL A 125 -1.25 26.52 7.03
CA VAL A 125 -0.48 25.88 8.09
C VAL A 125 0.38 24.72 7.58
N PHE A 126 -0.03 23.97 6.55
CA PHE A 126 0.76 22.88 5.97
C PHE A 126 2.05 23.39 5.31
N TYR A 127 2.00 24.53 4.61
CA TYR A 127 3.21 25.18 4.09
C TYR A 127 4.13 25.66 5.21
N ARG A 128 3.57 26.14 6.33
CA ARG A 128 4.37 26.54 7.50
C ARG A 128 5.03 25.33 8.17
N MET A 129 4.28 24.25 8.38
CA MET A 129 4.78 22.98 8.91
C MET A 129 6.00 22.45 8.13
N SER A 130 5.98 22.54 6.79
CA SER A 130 7.13 22.09 5.97
C SER A 130 8.44 22.87 6.20
N LYS A 131 8.35 24.09 6.72
CA LYS A 131 9.49 24.98 6.99
C LYS A 131 10.10 24.73 8.37
N GLU A 132 9.38 24.04 9.26
CA GLU A 132 9.85 23.78 10.60
C GLU A 132 11.16 22.97 10.58
N LYS A 133 12.07 23.36 11.49
CA LYS A 133 13.39 22.72 11.60
C LYS A 133 13.37 21.55 12.59
N PHE A 134 12.62 21.72 13.68
CA PHE A 134 12.49 20.77 14.78
C PHE A 134 11.07 20.86 15.33
N GLY A 135 10.49 19.74 15.75
CA GLY A 135 9.17 19.72 16.35
C GLY A 135 8.46 18.40 16.13
N LEU A 136 7.24 18.32 16.62
CA LEU A 136 6.33 17.20 16.42
C LEU A 136 5.06 17.72 15.75
N ILE A 137 4.69 17.14 14.62
CA ILE A 137 3.44 17.41 13.93
C ILE A 137 2.57 16.16 14.08
N LEU A 138 1.36 16.34 14.61
CA LEU A 138 0.38 15.27 14.76
C LEU A 138 -0.80 15.55 13.83
N VAL A 139 -1.08 14.59 12.96
CA VAL A 139 -2.27 14.59 12.09
C VAL A 139 -3.20 13.51 12.60
N THR A 140 -4.35 13.91 13.12
CA THR A 140 -5.34 13.02 13.75
C THR A 140 -6.65 13.01 12.96
N GLY A 141 -7.49 12.00 13.22
CA GLY A 141 -8.76 11.82 12.52
C GLY A 141 -9.14 10.34 12.41
N ALA A 142 -10.41 10.07 12.10
CA ALA A 142 -10.91 8.71 11.90
C ALA A 142 -10.29 8.04 10.67
N THR A 143 -10.46 6.73 10.53
CA THR A 143 -10.06 6.01 9.32
C THR A 143 -10.79 6.57 8.11
N GLY A 144 -10.09 6.74 6.99
CA GLY A 144 -10.68 7.26 5.75
C GLY A 144 -10.84 8.79 5.67
N THR A 145 -10.38 9.57 6.66
CA THR A 145 -10.49 11.04 6.62
C THR A 145 -9.33 11.76 5.92
N GLY A 146 -8.53 11.06 5.11
CA GLY A 146 -7.44 11.66 4.33
C GLY A 146 -6.16 12.02 5.11
N LYS A 147 -5.91 11.40 6.27
CA LYS A 147 -4.68 11.60 7.06
C LYS A 147 -3.42 11.27 6.27
N THR A 148 -3.36 10.05 5.72
CA THR A 148 -2.21 9.58 4.94
C THR A 148 -1.98 10.47 3.73
N THR A 149 -3.05 10.84 3.02
CA THR A 149 -3.01 11.77 1.88
C THR A 149 -2.46 13.15 2.27
N SER A 150 -2.88 13.69 3.42
CA SER A 150 -2.41 14.99 3.90
C SER A 150 -0.94 14.97 4.33
N LEU A 151 -0.51 13.88 4.97
CA LEU A 151 0.89 13.66 5.35
C LEU A 151 1.78 13.46 4.12
N ALA A 152 1.31 12.71 3.12
CA ALA A 152 2.01 12.54 1.85
C ALA A 152 2.20 13.89 1.16
N ALA A 153 1.15 14.73 1.07
CA ALA A 153 1.26 16.07 0.50
C ALA A 153 2.29 16.95 1.24
N LEU A 154 2.34 16.85 2.58
CA LEU A 154 3.32 17.56 3.39
C LEU A 154 4.76 17.07 3.13
N ILE A 155 4.98 15.75 3.15
CA ILE A 155 6.28 15.15 2.88
C ILE A 155 6.75 15.48 1.46
N ASP A 156 5.86 15.40 0.48
CA ASP A 156 6.19 15.73 -0.91
C ASP A 156 6.58 17.21 -1.07
N ASN A 157 5.87 18.11 -0.39
CA ASN A 157 6.25 19.53 -0.37
C ASN A 157 7.63 19.75 0.27
N ILE A 158 7.97 19.03 1.34
CA ILE A 158 9.32 19.10 1.94
C ILE A 158 10.37 18.58 0.94
N ASN A 159 10.11 17.43 0.31
CA ASN A 159 10.99 16.80 -0.67
C ASN A 159 11.21 17.67 -1.91
N LEU A 160 10.18 18.39 -2.36
CA LEU A 160 10.25 19.32 -3.48
C LEU A 160 11.07 20.58 -3.15
N MET A 161 11.00 21.07 -1.92
CA MET A 161 11.53 22.39 -1.56
C MET A 161 12.90 22.36 -0.84
N TYR A 162 13.29 21.24 -0.23
CA TYR A 162 14.45 21.19 0.64
C TYR A 162 15.35 19.97 0.40
N ARG A 163 16.68 20.19 0.46
CA ARG A 163 17.71 19.13 0.44
C ARG A 163 17.83 18.45 1.80
N LYS A 164 16.77 17.73 2.20
CA LYS A 164 16.67 17.02 3.49
C LYS A 164 16.64 15.52 3.26
N HIS A 165 17.23 14.77 4.18
CA HIS A 165 17.03 13.33 4.29
C HIS A 165 15.71 13.07 5.04
N ILE A 166 14.77 12.41 4.38
CA ILE A 166 13.45 12.04 4.89
C ILE A 166 13.41 10.52 5.05
N VAL A 167 13.00 10.05 6.22
CA VAL A 167 12.75 8.62 6.48
C VAL A 167 11.30 8.44 6.84
N THR A 168 10.61 7.48 6.20
CA THR A 168 9.24 7.13 6.57
C THR A 168 9.19 5.69 7.10
N LEU A 169 8.34 5.47 8.09
CA LEU A 169 7.99 4.17 8.64
C LEU A 169 6.48 4.02 8.49
N GLU A 170 6.03 3.08 7.67
CA GLU A 170 4.63 2.98 7.22
C GLU A 170 4.12 1.53 7.32
N ASP A 171 2.79 1.36 7.34
CA ASP A 171 2.12 0.06 7.44
C ASP A 171 0.75 0.07 6.71
N PRO A 172 0.71 -0.25 5.41
CA PRO A 172 1.84 -0.30 4.47
C PRO A 172 2.21 1.08 3.90
N ILE A 173 3.20 1.13 3.00
CA ILE A 173 3.47 2.35 2.21
C ILE A 173 2.33 2.58 1.20
N GLU A 174 1.58 3.67 1.40
CA GLU A 174 0.44 4.03 0.52
C GLU A 174 0.87 4.85 -0.69
N TYR A 175 1.74 5.85 -0.49
CA TYR A 175 2.24 6.73 -1.54
C TYR A 175 3.74 6.58 -1.70
N VAL A 176 4.22 6.52 -2.94
CA VAL A 176 5.65 6.47 -3.23
C VAL A 176 6.17 7.88 -3.48
N HIS A 177 7.21 8.26 -2.76
CA HIS A 177 7.90 9.53 -2.93
C HIS A 177 9.19 9.32 -3.72
N GLU A 178 9.17 9.73 -4.99
CA GLU A 178 10.40 9.81 -5.79
C GLU A 178 11.39 10.81 -5.19
N HIS A 179 12.68 10.60 -5.42
CA HIS A 179 13.71 11.57 -5.02
C HIS A 179 13.55 12.87 -5.82
N LYS A 180 13.54 14.02 -5.12
CA LYS A 180 13.46 15.37 -5.71
C LYS A 180 14.65 16.20 -5.25
N LEU A 181 14.44 17.35 -4.59
CA LEU A 181 15.53 18.04 -3.90
C LEU A 181 15.96 17.27 -2.64
N GLY A 182 15.00 16.63 -1.97
CA GLY A 182 15.22 15.73 -0.85
C GLY A 182 15.56 14.31 -1.26
N THR A 183 16.07 13.55 -0.29
CA THR A 183 16.28 12.10 -0.41
C THR A 183 15.31 11.41 0.52
N VAL A 184 14.52 10.47 0.00
CA VAL A 184 13.42 9.83 0.74
C VAL A 184 13.67 8.33 0.85
N ASN A 185 13.78 7.81 2.07
CA ASN A 185 13.86 6.38 2.33
C ASN A 185 12.57 5.94 3.01
N GLN A 186 11.71 5.25 2.26
CA GLN A 186 10.48 4.70 2.81
C GLN A 186 10.71 3.26 3.25
N ARG A 187 10.16 2.91 4.41
CA ARG A 187 10.28 1.59 5.00
C ARG A 187 8.89 1.09 5.38
N GLU A 188 8.59 -0.15 5.02
CA GLU A 188 7.31 -0.81 5.29
C GLU A 188 7.43 -1.82 6.44
N LEU A 189 6.47 -1.79 7.37
CA LEU A 189 6.40 -2.72 8.49
C LEU A 189 6.21 -4.15 7.97
N GLY A 190 7.00 -5.08 8.52
CA GLY A 190 6.97 -6.49 8.11
C GLY A 190 7.81 -6.81 6.88
N LEU A 191 8.26 -5.80 6.11
CA LEU A 191 9.19 -5.97 4.99
C LEU A 191 10.59 -5.42 5.32
N ASP A 192 10.65 -4.14 5.71
CA ASP A 192 11.92 -3.42 5.92
C ASP A 192 12.28 -3.25 7.40
N PHE A 193 11.31 -3.49 8.30
CA PHE A 193 11.48 -3.48 9.74
C PHE A 193 10.40 -4.29 10.47
N ASP A 194 10.65 -4.65 11.72
CA ASP A 194 9.84 -5.57 12.52
C ASP A 194 8.75 -4.88 13.35
N THR A 195 9.06 -3.74 13.99
CA THR A 195 8.12 -2.96 14.82
C THR A 195 8.34 -1.45 14.67
N PHE A 196 7.30 -0.63 14.86
CA PHE A 196 7.48 0.83 14.84
C PHE A 196 8.50 1.33 15.87
N ALA A 197 8.57 0.70 17.04
CA ALA A 197 9.53 1.06 18.09
C ALA A 197 10.99 0.81 17.65
N SER A 198 11.29 -0.37 17.10
CA SER A 198 12.63 -0.69 16.59
C SER A 198 12.96 0.13 15.33
N GLY A 199 11.99 0.29 14.43
CA GLY A 199 12.08 1.10 13.22
C GLY A 199 12.45 2.55 13.54
N LEU A 200 11.76 3.17 14.50
CA LEU A 200 12.02 4.55 14.93
C LEU A 200 13.37 4.71 15.61
N ARG A 201 13.74 3.78 16.51
CA ARG A 201 15.08 3.77 17.14
C ARG A 201 16.19 3.69 16.09
N ALA A 202 16.00 2.88 15.05
CA ALA A 202 16.94 2.78 13.94
C ALA A 202 16.96 4.07 13.11
N ALA A 203 15.80 4.63 12.77
CA ALA A 203 15.68 5.86 11.99
C ALA A 203 16.43 7.03 12.64
N LEU A 204 16.37 7.18 13.96
CA LEU A 204 17.12 8.23 14.68
C LEU A 204 18.65 8.16 14.47
N ARG A 205 19.19 7.00 14.10
CA ARG A 205 20.63 6.80 13.79
C ARG A 205 20.95 6.85 12.29
N GLN A 206 19.96 7.07 11.43
CA GLN A 206 20.13 7.16 9.97
C GLN A 206 20.38 8.61 9.50
N ALA A 207 20.74 9.51 10.42
CA ALA A 207 20.87 10.95 10.18
C ALA A 207 19.68 11.61 9.45
N PRO A 208 18.41 11.29 9.77
CA PRO A 208 17.26 11.93 9.13
C PRO A 208 17.14 13.39 9.57
N LYS A 209 16.53 14.20 8.69
CA LYS A 209 16.07 15.56 9.00
C LYS A 209 14.56 15.64 9.15
N VAL A 210 13.84 14.67 8.60
CA VAL A 210 12.40 14.47 8.78
C VAL A 210 12.16 12.98 8.97
N ILE A 211 11.36 12.63 9.96
CA ILE A 211 10.88 11.26 10.17
C ILE A 211 9.35 11.31 10.10
N LEU A 212 8.77 10.55 9.19
CA LEU A 212 7.34 10.22 9.22
C LEU A 212 7.19 8.89 9.95
N VAL A 213 6.39 8.88 11.00
CA VAL A 213 5.87 7.65 11.59
C VAL A 213 4.41 7.58 11.19
N GLY A 214 4.00 6.47 10.57
CA GLY A 214 2.63 6.19 10.17
C GLY A 214 1.67 6.06 11.36
N GLU A 215 0.72 5.13 11.29
CA GLU A 215 -0.25 4.97 12.38
C GLU A 215 0.44 4.50 13.67
N ILE A 216 0.41 5.33 14.71
CA ILE A 216 0.88 5.00 16.05
C ILE A 216 -0.27 4.27 16.77
N ARG A 217 -0.25 2.94 16.75
CA ARG A 217 -1.18 2.07 17.49
C ARG A 217 -0.58 1.59 18.80
#